data_AF-A0AAV6HY54-F1
#
_entry.id   AF-A0AAV6HY54-F1
#
_cell.length_a   1.000
_cell.length_b   1.000
_cell.length_c   1.000
_cell.angle_alpha   90.00
_cell.angle_beta   90.00
_cell.angle_gamma   90.00
#
_symmetry.space_group_name_H-M   'P 1'
#
loop_
_entity.id
_entity.type
_entity.pdbx_description
1 polymer ?
#
loop_
_entity_poly.entity_id
_entity_poly.type
_entity_poly.pdbx_seq_one_letter_code
_entity_poly.pdbx_strand_id
1 'polypeptide(L)'
;MEGSSTCHFLTTLLFLSIFTPYIDSTSAAGQTNTEFIRTSCSTTSYPRLCVTSLSSHAGAIQTSPKLLAHTALSVTLDNTQSTSAMMLKLAQTCSGVIQYRFW
;
A
#
# COMPACT_ATOMS: atom_id res chain seq x y z
N MET A 1 42.30 -4.52 -20.41
CA MET A 1 41.47 -3.88 -19.36
C MET A 1 40.05 -3.80 -19.89
N GLU A 2 39.38 -4.95 -19.90
CA GLU A 2 38.17 -5.25 -20.68
C GLU A 2 36.88 -5.05 -19.87
N GLY A 3 36.89 -4.03 -18.99
CA GLY A 3 35.85 -3.85 -17.97
C GLY A 3 34.67 -2.98 -18.37
N SER A 4 34.69 -2.34 -19.55
CA SER A 4 33.65 -1.39 -19.97
C SER A 4 32.46 -2.07 -20.67
N SER A 5 32.73 -3.13 -21.44
CA SER A 5 31.69 -3.81 -22.24
C SER A 5 30.72 -4.64 -21.37
N THR A 6 31.23 -5.21 -20.27
CA THR A 6 30.48 -6.11 -19.39
C THR A 6 29.38 -5.39 -18.61
N CYS A 7 29.57 -4.11 -18.27
CA CYS A 7 28.58 -3.32 -17.52
C CYS A 7 27.31 -3.01 -18.34
N HIS A 8 27.45 -2.77 -19.64
CA HIS A 8 26.30 -2.55 -20.53
C HIS A 8 25.48 -3.82 -20.77
N PHE A 9 26.12 -5.00 -20.73
CA PHE A 9 25.41 -6.27 -20.80
C PHE A 9 24.59 -6.55 -19.54
N LEU A 10 25.11 -6.19 -18.36
CA LEU A 10 24.40 -6.39 -17.10
C LEU A 10 23.16 -5.49 -16.99
N THR A 11 23.22 -4.26 -17.51
CA THR A 11 22.08 -3.34 -17.49
C THR A 11 20.96 -3.77 -18.45
N THR A 12 21.29 -4.31 -19.63
CA THR A 12 20.29 -4.81 -20.58
C THR A 12 19.60 -6.09 -20.08
N LEU A 13 20.34 -7.00 -19.43
CA LEU A 13 19.78 -8.20 -18.79
C LEU A 13 18.80 -7.86 -17.66
N LEU A 14 19.11 -6.85 -16.84
CA LEU A 14 18.24 -6.43 -15.74
C LEU A 14 16.90 -5.86 -16.25
N PHE A 15 16.94 -5.08 -17.34
CA PHE A 15 15.73 -4.53 -17.96
C PHE A 15 14.81 -5.60 -18.56
N LEU A 16 15.37 -6.68 -19.12
CA LEU A 16 14.59 -7.74 -19.75
C LEU A 16 13.81 -8.59 -18.73
N SER A 17 14.32 -8.72 -17.50
CA SER A 17 13.66 -9.43 -16.39
C SER A 17 12.32 -8.79 -16.00
N ILE A 18 12.18 -7.47 -16.20
CA ILE A 18 10.99 -6.69 -15.81
C ILE A 18 9.78 -7.01 -16.71
N PHE A 19 9.99 -7.57 -17.92
CA PHE A 19 8.96 -7.73 -18.94
C PHE A 19 8.36 -9.14 -19.06
N THR A 20 8.51 -10.02 -18.06
CA THR A 20 7.83 -11.32 -18.09
C THR A 20 6.37 -11.19 -17.63
N PRO A 21 5.37 -11.50 -18.48
CA PRO A 21 3.99 -11.58 -18.03
C PRO A 21 3.77 -12.88 -17.26
N TYR A 22 3.46 -12.77 -15.97
CA TYR A 22 3.07 -13.88 -15.11
C TYR A 22 1.57 -14.17 -15.29
N ILE A 23 1.24 -15.32 -15.87
CA ILE A 23 -0.13 -15.84 -15.97
C ILE A 23 -0.36 -16.77 -14.78
N ASP A 24 -1.23 -16.39 -13.83
CA ASP A 24 -1.60 -17.25 -12.70
C ASP A 24 -3.07 -17.68 -12.76
N SER A 25 -3.29 -18.95 -12.51
CA SER A 25 -4.55 -19.66 -12.68
C SER A 25 -5.47 -19.47 -11.48
N THR A 26 -6.72 -19.13 -11.78
CA THR A 26 -7.81 -18.84 -10.84
C THR A 26 -8.21 -20.07 -10.02
N SER A 27 -7.63 -20.22 -8.82
CA SER A 27 -8.23 -20.88 -7.63
C SER A 27 -7.29 -20.85 -6.40
N ALA A 28 -5.98 -20.66 -6.60
CA ALA A 28 -5.00 -20.35 -5.54
C ALA A 28 -4.88 -18.85 -5.21
N ALA A 29 -5.58 -18.00 -5.96
CA ALA A 29 -5.45 -16.54 -5.97
C ALA A 29 -5.59 -15.91 -4.57
N GLY A 30 -6.47 -16.41 -3.70
CA GLY A 30 -6.65 -15.84 -2.36
C GLY A 30 -5.39 -15.93 -1.50
N GLN A 31 -4.66 -17.04 -1.55
CA GLN A 31 -3.42 -17.23 -0.78
C GLN A 31 -2.28 -16.42 -1.39
N THR A 32 -2.15 -16.41 -2.72
CA THR A 32 -1.09 -15.67 -3.42
C THR A 32 -1.25 -14.16 -3.26
N ASN A 33 -2.48 -13.63 -3.26
CA ASN A 33 -2.75 -12.21 -3.03
C ASN A 33 -2.34 -11.78 -1.61
N THR A 34 -2.58 -12.63 -0.62
CA THR A 34 -2.22 -12.35 0.77
C THR A 34 -0.70 -12.42 0.98
N GLU A 35 -0.02 -13.34 0.28
CA GLU A 35 1.44 -13.45 0.28
C GLU A 35 2.10 -12.26 -0.43
N PHE A 36 1.50 -11.77 -1.52
CA PHE A 36 1.93 -10.55 -2.20
C PHE A 36 1.85 -9.33 -1.28
N ILE A 37 0.76 -9.19 -0.51
CA ILE A 37 0.63 -8.12 0.51
C ILE A 37 1.69 -8.29 1.60
N ARG A 38 1.91 -9.52 2.11
CA ARG A 38 2.90 -9.79 3.15
C ARG A 38 4.31 -9.39 2.70
N THR A 39 4.68 -9.77 1.47
CA THR A 39 5.97 -9.41 0.87
C THR A 39 6.10 -7.91 0.67
N SER A 40 5.08 -7.26 0.11
CA SER A 40 5.08 -5.81 -0.11
C SER A 40 5.18 -5.04 1.21
N CYS A 41 4.38 -5.42 2.21
CA CYS A 41 4.36 -4.82 3.53
C CYS A 41 5.66 -5.03 4.31
N SER A 42 6.45 -6.07 4.01
CA SER A 42 7.74 -6.34 4.69
C SER A 42 8.77 -5.21 4.51
N THR A 43 8.62 -4.43 3.43
CA THR A 43 9.49 -3.29 3.12
C THR A 43 9.05 -1.98 3.80
N THR A 44 7.88 -1.97 4.43
CA THR A 44 7.32 -0.80 5.11
C THR A 44 7.82 -0.69 6.55
N SER A 45 7.81 0.52 7.11
CA SER A 45 8.18 0.74 8.53
C SER A 45 7.22 0.08 9.53
N TYR A 46 5.98 -0.22 9.11
CA TYR A 46 4.93 -0.79 9.96
C TYR A 46 4.29 -2.03 9.31
N PRO A 47 5.04 -3.14 9.19
CA PRO A 47 4.60 -4.31 8.42
C PRO A 47 3.35 -4.95 9.00
N ARG A 48 3.20 -4.98 10.32
CA ARG A 48 2.02 -5.51 11.01
C ARG A 48 0.76 -4.70 10.67
N LEU A 49 0.83 -3.36 10.77
CA LEU A 49 -0.29 -2.48 10.46
C LEU A 49 -0.65 -2.49 8.97
N CYS A 50 0.37 -2.56 8.10
CA CYS A 50 0.17 -2.67 6.66
C CYS A 50 -0.63 -3.94 6.30
N VAL A 51 -0.20 -5.11 6.80
CA VAL A 51 -0.90 -6.37 6.53
C VAL A 51 -2.32 -6.37 7.09
N THR A 52 -2.52 -5.91 8.33
CA THR A 52 -3.88 -5.88 8.90
C THR A 52 -4.81 -4.94 8.15
N SER A 53 -4.31 -3.80 7.66
CA SER A 53 -5.13 -2.82 6.93
C SER A 53 -5.48 -3.29 5.51
N LEU A 54 -4.55 -3.96 4.83
CA LEU A 54 -4.71 -4.35 3.43
C LEU A 54 -5.24 -5.78 3.24
N SER A 55 -5.15 -6.65 4.24
CA SER A 55 -5.57 -8.06 4.15
C SER A 55 -7.04 -8.25 3.78
N SER A 56 -7.95 -7.39 4.27
CA SER A 56 -9.36 -7.39 3.87
C SER A 56 -9.58 -6.99 2.42
N HIS A 57 -8.61 -6.31 1.81
CA HIS A 57 -8.63 -5.85 0.43
C HIS A 57 -7.81 -6.74 -0.51
N ALA A 58 -7.33 -7.91 -0.04
CA ALA A 58 -6.49 -8.81 -0.82
C ALA A 58 -7.13 -9.23 -2.16
N GLY A 59 -8.45 -9.41 -2.19
CA GLY A 59 -9.18 -9.69 -3.43
C GLY A 59 -9.12 -8.55 -4.45
N ALA A 60 -9.14 -7.29 -3.98
CA ALA A 60 -9.05 -6.11 -4.84
C ALA A 60 -7.62 -5.84 -5.31
N ILE A 61 -6.63 -6.06 -4.44
CA ILE A 61 -5.19 -5.83 -4.72
C ILE A 61 -4.63 -6.88 -5.69
N GLN A 62 -5.12 -8.11 -5.59
CA GLN A 62 -4.61 -9.27 -6.32
C GLN A 62 -3.08 -9.41 -6.12
N THR A 63 -2.32 -9.27 -7.20
CA THR A 63 -0.84 -9.29 -7.21
C THR A 63 -0.26 -8.03 -7.88
N SER A 64 -1.05 -6.96 -7.98
CA SER A 64 -0.63 -5.74 -8.68
C SER A 64 -0.13 -4.67 -7.70
N PRO A 65 1.12 -4.18 -7.85
CA PRO A 65 1.64 -3.11 -7.00
C PRO A 65 0.89 -1.78 -7.19
N LYS A 66 0.34 -1.54 -8.39
CA LYS A 66 -0.47 -0.34 -8.67
C LYS A 66 -1.79 -0.38 -7.91
N LEU A 67 -2.48 -1.53 -7.91
CA LEU A 67 -3.71 -1.67 -7.13
C LEU A 67 -3.42 -1.62 -5.63
N LEU A 68 -2.30 -2.21 -5.17
CA LEU A 68 -1.86 -2.11 -3.77
C LEU A 68 -1.72 -0.65 -3.32
N ALA A 69 -1.00 0.17 -4.09
CA ALA A 69 -0.82 1.58 -3.78
C ALA A 69 -2.14 2.35 -3.79
N HIS A 70 -3.00 2.09 -4.79
CA HIS A 70 -4.30 2.74 -4.91
C HIS A 70 -5.23 2.39 -3.73
N THR A 71 -5.29 1.11 -3.36
CA THR A 71 -6.07 0.66 -2.21
C THR A 71 -5.54 1.26 -0.91
N ALA A 72 -4.22 1.31 -0.71
CA ALA A 72 -3.62 1.94 0.47
C ALA A 72 -3.98 3.42 0.58
N LEU A 73 -3.97 4.16 -0.54
CA LEU A 73 -4.41 5.55 -0.61
C LEU A 73 -5.89 5.69 -0.25
N SER A 74 -6.75 4.83 -0.80
CA SER A 74 -8.20 4.84 -0.51
C SER A 74 -8.47 4.61 0.98
N VAL A 75 -7.86 3.57 1.57
CA VAL A 75 -8.01 3.28 3.01
C VAL A 75 -7.51 4.44 3.87
N THR A 76 -6.41 5.08 3.47
CA THR A 76 -5.88 6.25 4.19
C THR A 76 -6.85 7.43 4.13
N LEU A 77 -7.46 7.66 2.97
CA LEU A 77 -8.44 8.73 2.77
C LEU A 77 -9.69 8.48 3.64
N ASP A 78 -10.24 7.27 3.61
CA ASP A 78 -11.42 6.90 4.40
C ASP A 78 -11.17 7.04 5.91
N ASN A 79 -10.00 6.60 6.37
CA ASN A 79 -9.58 6.77 7.76
C ASN A 79 -9.40 8.24 8.13
N THR A 80 -8.82 9.05 7.24
CA THR A 80 -8.61 10.48 7.45
C THR A 80 -9.94 11.22 7.57
N GLN A 81 -10.89 10.90 6.68
CA GLN A 81 -12.24 11.48 6.73
C GLN A 81 -12.98 11.09 8.00
N SER A 82 -12.93 9.82 8.39
CA SER A 82 -13.53 9.32 9.64
C SER A 82 -12.92 10.00 10.87
N THR A 83 -11.60 10.15 10.88
CA THR A 83 -10.88 10.84 11.97
C THR A 83 -11.25 12.32 12.03
N SER A 84 -11.33 13.01 10.89
CA SER A 84 -11.77 14.40 10.82
C SER A 84 -13.18 14.57 11.38
N ALA A 85 -14.12 13.71 10.99
CA ALA A 85 -15.49 13.72 11.52
C ALA A 85 -15.51 13.47 13.04
N MET A 86 -14.68 12.55 13.55
CA MET A 86 -14.54 12.31 14.99
C MET A 86 -13.99 13.53 15.72
N MET A 87 -12.97 14.20 15.17
CA MET A 87 -12.41 15.42 15.76
C MET A 87 -13.43 16.56 15.78
N LEU A 88 -14.21 16.74 14.71
CA LEU A 88 -15.31 17.71 14.67
C LEU A 88 -16.37 17.41 15.73
N LYS A 89 -16.76 16.13 15.86
CA LYS A 89 -17.72 15.71 16.89
C LYS A 89 -17.18 15.92 18.30
N LEU A 90 -15.90 15.64 18.53
CA LEU A 90 -15.24 15.91 19.81
C LEU A 90 -15.19 17.42 20.09
N ALA A 91 -14.86 18.23 19.08
CA ALA A 91 -14.84 19.69 19.19
C ALA A 91 -16.24 20.26 19.52
N GLN A 92 -17.30 19.69 18.93
CA GLN A 92 -18.70 20.04 19.21
C GLN A 92 -19.15 19.59 20.60
N THR A 93 -18.73 18.39 21.03
CA THR A 93 -19.00 17.89 22.39
C THR A 93 -18.29 18.79 23.42
N CYS A 94 -17.11 19.30 23.07
CA CYS A 94 -16.35 20.28 23.81
C CYS A 94 -16.70 21.74 23.47
N SER A 95 -17.76 22.03 22.69
CA SER A 95 -18.20 23.41 22.42
C SER A 95 -18.82 24.09 23.65
N GLY A 96 -18.94 23.39 24.78
CA GLY A 96 -19.03 24.03 26.11
C GLY A 96 -17.72 24.66 26.61
N VAL A 97 -16.57 24.39 25.95
CA VAL A 97 -15.21 24.80 26.36
C VAL A 97 -14.46 25.57 25.26
N ILE A 98 -14.73 25.33 23.97
CA ILE A 98 -13.99 25.98 22.86
C ILE A 98 -14.51 27.38 22.49
N GLN A 99 -15.64 27.86 23.06
CA GLN A 99 -16.10 29.23 22.83
C GLN A 99 -15.16 30.31 23.42
N TYR A 100 -14.17 29.96 24.26
CA TYR A 100 -13.32 30.92 24.96
C TYR A 100 -11.90 31.13 24.42
N ARG A 101 -11.51 30.60 23.25
CA ARG A 101 -10.07 30.64 22.87
C ARG A 101 -9.74 30.92 21.41
N PHE A 102 -10.64 31.49 20.60
CA PHE A 102 -10.25 32.09 19.31
C PHE A 102 -11.07 33.34 18.92
N TRP A 103 -11.11 34.33 19.82
CA TRP A 103 -10.71 35.73 19.59
C TRP A 103 -10.67 36.45 20.94
#